data_AF-A0A8K2A2C4-F1
#
_entry.id   AF-A0A8K2A2C4-F1
#
_cell.length_a   1.000
_cell.length_b   1.000
_cell.length_c   1.000
_cell.angle_alpha   90.00
_cell.angle_beta   90.00
_cell.angle_gamma   90.00
#
_symmetry.space_group_name_H-M   'P 1'
#
loop_
_entity.id
_entity.type
_entity.pdbx_description
1 polymer ?
#
loop_
_entity_poly.entity_id
_entity_poly.type
_entity_poly.pdbx_seq_one_letter_code
_entity_poly.pdbx_strand_id
1 'polypeptide(L)'
;MASYFSVEGKLVIKTGEATFLSQLLQSLGSTLLSSVLLWGGMPTIVRSELAPTPAPNQVLALFQTPLGAPVFTAERPSQQGLTVPSLWLAVEQFGGKTVRTWRAYPPNEAGERQIRVVVRPELWTRYNYFERYAFLSKLSTAASRYGYSLLLVDRQNFLLGGFACNFAQIQPQYLSQGRDFQGDPIPNYLGVFLQPEQKPDCELWIRPSLRRGAF
;
A
#
# COMPACT_ATOMS: atom_id res chain seq x y z
N MET A 1 31.12 5.19 -35.86
CA MET A 1 30.87 3.96 -35.11
C MET A 1 29.37 3.72 -35.15
N ALA A 2 28.94 2.83 -36.04
CA ALA A 2 27.56 2.40 -36.17
C ALA A 2 27.32 1.21 -35.23
N SER A 3 26.10 1.10 -34.69
CA SER A 3 25.32 -0.14 -34.69
C SER A 3 23.85 0.19 -34.42
N TYR A 4 23.01 -0.28 -35.35
CA TYR A 4 21.56 -0.24 -35.39
C TYR A 4 21.01 -1.61 -34.93
N PHE A 5 19.76 -1.66 -34.46
CA PHE A 5 18.82 -2.67 -34.93
C PHE A 5 17.40 -2.08 -35.04
N SER A 6 16.80 -2.36 -36.20
CA SER A 6 15.51 -1.91 -36.71
C SER A 6 14.69 -3.16 -36.99
N VAL A 7 13.39 -3.14 -36.69
CA VAL A 7 12.36 -3.85 -37.46
C VAL A 7 11.10 -2.97 -37.47
N GLU A 8 10.90 -2.29 -38.59
CA GLU A 8 9.63 -2.07 -39.31
C GLU A 8 8.33 -2.03 -38.47
N GLY A 9 7.48 -1.00 -38.48
CA GLY A 9 7.32 0.17 -39.32
C GLY A 9 5.92 0.76 -39.04
N LYS A 10 5.78 2.08 -39.19
CA LYS A 10 4.52 2.86 -39.25
C LYS A 10 3.48 2.65 -38.12
N LEU A 11 3.47 3.60 -37.18
CA LEU A 11 2.25 3.95 -36.44
C LEU A 11 1.25 4.61 -37.40
N VAL A 12 0.22 3.85 -37.77
CA VAL A 12 -0.95 4.32 -38.51
C VAL A 12 -1.89 5.00 -37.52
N ILE A 13 -2.08 6.32 -37.66
CA ILE A 13 -3.15 7.03 -36.96
C ILE A 13 -4.45 6.68 -37.67
N LYS A 14 -5.33 5.94 -36.97
CA LYS A 14 -6.65 5.56 -37.46
C LYS A 14 -7.60 6.74 -37.26
N THR A 15 -7.70 7.63 -38.24
CA THR A 15 -8.75 8.64 -38.32
C THR A 15 -10.06 7.94 -38.68
N GLY A 16 -11.01 7.91 -37.75
CA GLY A 16 -12.37 7.44 -38.02
C GLY A 16 -13.09 8.44 -38.91
N GLU A 17 -13.29 8.06 -40.17
CA GLU A 17 -14.26 8.68 -41.06
C GLU A 17 -15.67 8.39 -40.51
N ALA A 18 -16.42 9.45 -40.20
CA ALA A 18 -17.87 9.41 -40.14
C ALA A 18 -18.37 10.27 -41.30
N THR A 19 -18.57 9.60 -42.43
CA THR A 19 -19.29 10.11 -43.60
C THR A 19 -20.72 10.41 -43.18
N PHE A 20 -21.13 11.68 -43.22
CA PHE A 20 -22.55 12.03 -43.14
C PHE A 20 -22.90 12.97 -44.29
N LEU A 21 -23.93 12.55 -45.01
CA LEU A 21 -24.32 12.98 -46.34
C LEU A 21 -24.78 14.45 -46.36
N SER A 22 -24.31 15.16 -47.39
CA SER A 22 -24.77 16.48 -47.81
C SER A 22 -26.13 16.39 -48.51
N GLN A 23 -27.13 17.12 -48.00
CA GLN A 23 -28.38 17.60 -48.63
C GLN A 23 -29.04 18.48 -47.54
N LEU A 24 -29.55 19.69 -47.72
CA LEU A 24 -30.09 20.42 -48.87
C LEU A 24 -29.90 21.93 -48.61
N LEU A 25 -29.54 22.67 -49.65
CA LEU A 25 -29.67 24.12 -49.73
C LEU A 25 -31.13 24.46 -50.03
N GLN A 26 -31.82 25.16 -49.13
CA GLN A 26 -32.91 26.06 -49.51
C GLN A 26 -32.82 27.36 -48.72
N SER A 27 -33.09 28.42 -49.46
CA SER A 27 -32.69 29.80 -49.27
C SER A 27 -33.71 30.65 -48.51
N LEU A 28 -33.17 31.61 -47.76
CA LEU A 28 -33.61 32.99 -47.58
C LEU A 28 -35.04 33.27 -47.09
N GLY A 29 -35.11 33.76 -45.83
CA GLY A 29 -36.25 34.46 -45.27
C GLY A 29 -35.87 35.30 -44.04
N SER A 30 -35.55 36.57 -44.28
CA SER A 30 -35.86 37.77 -43.48
C SER A 30 -35.67 37.77 -41.94
N THR A 31 -34.69 38.56 -41.52
CA THR A 31 -34.47 39.26 -40.23
C THR A 31 -35.52 39.14 -39.10
N LEU A 32 -35.04 38.92 -37.86
CA LEU A 32 -35.16 39.88 -36.73
C LEU A 32 -34.44 39.35 -35.46
N LEU A 33 -33.77 40.29 -34.77
CA LEU A 33 -33.39 40.32 -33.35
C LEU A 33 -32.28 39.38 -32.83
N SER A 34 -31.11 40.01 -32.68
CA SER A 34 -30.00 39.57 -31.83
C SER A 34 -30.44 39.34 -30.40
N SER A 35 -30.18 38.13 -29.89
CA SER A 35 -30.02 37.83 -28.47
C SER A 35 -29.14 36.59 -28.36
N VAL A 36 -27.86 36.72 -28.73
CA VAL A 36 -26.85 35.70 -28.40
C VAL A 36 -26.60 35.83 -26.89
N LEU A 37 -27.37 35.07 -26.12
CA LEU A 37 -27.05 34.79 -24.74
C LEU A 37 -25.71 34.05 -24.74
N LEU A 38 -24.64 34.77 -24.40
CA LEU A 38 -23.33 34.21 -24.05
C LEU A 38 -23.51 33.41 -22.75
N TRP A 39 -24.11 32.23 -22.86
CA TRP A 39 -23.95 31.17 -21.87
C TRP A 39 -22.52 30.66 -22.04
N GLY A 40 -21.58 31.41 -21.46
CA GLY A 40 -20.25 30.91 -21.15
C GLY A 40 -20.42 29.78 -20.15
N GLY A 41 -20.65 28.57 -20.66
CA GLY A 41 -20.50 27.35 -19.89
C GLY A 41 -19.08 27.35 -19.36
N MET A 42 -18.94 27.60 -18.06
CA MET A 42 -17.65 27.43 -17.39
C MET A 42 -17.18 26.02 -17.71
N PRO A 43 -15.93 25.82 -18.16
CA PRO A 43 -15.40 24.47 -18.34
C PRO A 43 -15.48 23.79 -16.98
N THR A 44 -16.34 22.79 -16.86
CA THR A 44 -16.33 21.90 -15.72
C THR A 44 -14.99 21.18 -15.76
N ILE A 45 -14.07 21.60 -14.90
CA ILE A 45 -12.89 20.79 -14.60
C ILE A 45 -13.44 19.54 -13.91
N VAL A 46 -13.73 18.51 -14.70
CA VAL A 46 -13.93 17.16 -14.19
C VAL A 46 -12.58 16.75 -13.63
N ARG A 47 -12.44 16.91 -12.31
CA ARG A 47 -11.32 16.30 -11.59
C ARG A 47 -11.50 14.80 -11.71
N SER A 48 -10.78 14.19 -12.65
CA SER A 48 -10.66 12.74 -12.71
C SER A 48 -10.00 12.30 -11.41
N GLU A 49 -10.83 11.91 -10.42
CA GLU A 49 -10.34 11.27 -9.22
C GLU A 49 -9.87 9.89 -9.66
N LEU A 50 -8.55 9.71 -9.72
CA LEU A 50 -7.94 8.42 -10.02
C LEU A 50 -8.65 7.38 -9.16
N ALA A 51 -9.22 6.35 -9.79
CA ALA A 51 -9.86 5.26 -9.06
C ALA A 51 -8.87 4.73 -8.01
N PRO A 52 -9.32 4.42 -6.78
CA PRO A 52 -8.42 3.96 -5.74
C PRO A 52 -7.67 2.73 -6.24
N THR A 53 -6.33 2.77 -6.24
CA THR A 53 -5.52 1.61 -6.61
C THR A 53 -5.85 0.46 -5.67
N PRO A 54 -6.29 -0.70 -6.19
CA PRO A 54 -6.61 -1.84 -5.34
C PRO A 54 -5.37 -2.32 -4.59
N ALA A 55 -5.58 -2.96 -3.45
CA ALA A 55 -4.49 -3.62 -2.75
C ALA A 55 -3.96 -4.78 -3.60
N PRO A 56 -2.64 -4.97 -3.64
CA PRO A 56 -2.05 -6.11 -4.33
C PRO A 56 -2.39 -7.45 -3.71
N ASN A 57 -2.20 -8.51 -4.50
CA ASN A 57 -2.59 -9.87 -4.11
C ASN A 57 -1.87 -10.36 -2.85
N GLN A 58 -0.57 -10.08 -2.68
CA GLN A 58 0.18 -10.53 -1.49
C GLN A 58 -0.36 -9.89 -0.21
N VAL A 59 -0.64 -8.58 -0.26
CA VAL A 59 -1.21 -7.84 0.88
C VAL A 59 -2.64 -8.29 1.17
N LEU A 60 -3.45 -8.52 0.14
CA LEU A 60 -4.81 -9.02 0.29
C LEU A 60 -4.86 -10.43 0.89
N ALA A 61 -4.03 -11.35 0.39
CA ALA A 61 -3.94 -12.71 0.89
C ALA A 61 -3.53 -12.74 2.37
N LEU A 62 -2.52 -11.94 2.74
CA LEU A 62 -2.09 -11.80 4.13
C LEU A 62 -3.21 -11.29 5.04
N PHE A 63 -3.98 -10.31 4.57
CA PHE A 63 -5.09 -9.72 5.32
C PHE A 63 -6.27 -10.67 5.50
N GLN A 64 -6.53 -11.53 4.50
CA GLN A 64 -7.59 -12.54 4.52
C GLN A 64 -7.23 -13.81 5.27
N THR A 65 -5.94 -14.02 5.56
CA THR A 65 -5.46 -15.19 6.31
C THR A 65 -6.13 -15.29 7.68
N PRO A 66 -6.70 -16.46 8.05
CA PRO A 66 -7.20 -16.71 9.39
C PRO A 66 -6.11 -16.47 10.45
N LEU A 67 -6.46 -15.70 11.48
CA LEU A 67 -5.54 -15.40 12.56
C LEU A 67 -5.75 -16.36 13.73
N GLY A 68 -4.66 -16.94 14.23
CA GLY A 68 -4.64 -17.56 15.55
C GLY A 68 -4.73 -16.53 16.68
N ALA A 69 -4.60 -16.99 17.93
CA ALA A 69 -4.46 -16.09 19.07
C ALA A 69 -3.18 -15.24 18.92
N PRO A 70 -3.22 -13.92 19.23
CA PRO A 70 -2.04 -13.08 19.15
C PRO A 70 -1.00 -13.55 20.17
N VAL A 71 0.23 -13.75 19.71
CA VAL A 71 1.37 -14.15 20.58
C VAL A 71 1.85 -12.95 21.39
N PHE A 72 1.82 -11.75 20.79
CA PHE A 72 2.26 -10.52 21.44
C PHE A 72 1.28 -9.37 21.23
N THR A 73 1.11 -8.53 22.24
CA THR A 73 0.33 -7.29 22.17
C THR A 73 1.10 -6.12 22.76
N ALA A 74 0.66 -4.90 22.44
CA ALA A 74 1.24 -3.67 22.96
C ALA A 74 1.25 -3.59 24.49
N GLU A 75 0.29 -4.24 25.16
CA GLU A 75 0.12 -4.22 26.62
C GLU A 75 0.92 -5.30 27.34
N ARG A 76 1.40 -6.31 26.60
CA ARG A 76 2.28 -7.38 27.11
C ARG A 76 3.47 -7.57 26.19
N PRO A 77 4.37 -6.57 26.07
CA PRO A 77 5.66 -6.82 25.46
C PRO A 77 6.38 -7.87 26.32
N SER A 78 6.82 -8.99 25.73
CA SER A 78 7.66 -9.97 26.42
C SER A 78 8.86 -9.30 27.09
N GLN A 79 8.96 -9.40 28.41
CA GLN A 79 10.04 -8.81 29.22
C GLN A 79 11.22 -9.77 29.49
N GLN A 80 11.11 -11.03 29.06
CA GLN A 80 12.05 -12.12 29.39
C GLN A 80 13.03 -12.47 28.24
N GLY A 81 12.91 -11.77 27.12
CA GLY A 81 13.76 -11.86 25.92
C GLY A 81 13.45 -10.66 25.01
N LEU A 82 14.19 -10.46 23.92
CA LEU A 82 13.85 -9.43 22.93
C LEU A 82 12.37 -9.64 22.51
N THR A 83 11.51 -8.64 22.71
CA THR A 83 10.22 -8.62 22.02
C THR A 83 10.53 -8.58 20.56
N VAL A 84 10.50 -9.73 19.92
CA VAL A 84 10.67 -9.88 18.50
C VAL A 84 9.26 -9.85 17.90
N PRO A 85 8.97 -8.89 17.02
CA PRO A 85 9.86 -7.83 16.55
C PRO A 85 9.94 -6.66 17.53
N SER A 86 11.00 -5.85 17.41
CA SER A 86 11.23 -4.58 18.14
C SER A 86 10.19 -3.48 17.83
N LEU A 87 8.98 -3.89 17.45
CA LEU A 87 7.87 -3.04 17.07
C LEU A 87 7.41 -2.17 18.23
N TRP A 88 7.54 -2.62 19.49
CA TRP A 88 7.30 -1.75 20.65
C TRP A 88 8.14 -0.47 20.57
N LEU A 89 9.47 -0.61 20.42
CA LEU A 89 10.36 0.55 20.29
C LEU A 89 10.07 1.37 19.03
N ALA A 90 9.79 0.73 17.91
CA ALA A 90 9.45 1.43 16.66
C ALA A 90 8.13 2.22 16.79
N VAL A 91 7.14 1.69 17.54
CA VAL A 91 5.88 2.37 17.83
C VAL A 91 6.10 3.53 18.80
N GLU A 92 6.95 3.38 19.81
CA GLU A 92 7.34 4.48 20.71
C GLU A 92 8.01 5.63 19.93
N GLN A 93 8.92 5.31 19.01
CA GLN A 93 9.66 6.31 18.24
C GLN A 93 8.87 6.96 17.10
N PHE A 94 8.03 6.18 16.41
CA PHE A 94 7.41 6.60 15.15
C PHE A 94 5.87 6.55 15.16
N GLY A 95 5.28 5.75 16.04
CA GLY A 95 3.83 5.54 16.12
C GLY A 95 3.08 6.70 16.75
N GLY A 96 3.70 7.36 17.73
CA GLY A 96 3.11 8.50 18.46
C GLY A 96 1.69 8.20 18.96
N LYS A 97 0.80 9.18 18.88
CA LYS A 97 -0.63 9.01 19.24
C LYS A 97 -1.43 8.26 18.16
N THR A 98 -0.88 8.10 16.96
CA THR A 98 -1.56 7.51 15.80
C THR A 98 -1.76 6.02 15.97
N VAL A 99 -0.78 5.30 16.50
CA VAL A 99 -0.95 3.89 16.88
C VAL A 99 -1.83 3.80 18.12
N ARG A 100 -2.90 3.02 18.03
CA ARG A 100 -3.76 2.69 19.18
C ARG A 100 -3.23 1.47 19.93
N THR A 101 -2.92 0.41 19.20
CA THR A 101 -2.39 -0.85 19.71
C THR A 101 -1.80 -1.63 18.52
N TRP A 102 -1.07 -2.70 18.79
CA TRP A 102 -0.55 -3.62 17.78
C TRP A 102 -0.60 -5.05 18.31
N ARG A 103 -0.71 -6.01 17.38
CA ARG A 103 -0.75 -7.44 17.69
C ARG A 103 0.11 -8.20 16.70
N ALA A 104 0.99 -9.06 17.22
CA ALA A 104 1.76 -9.99 16.41
C ALA A 104 1.14 -11.40 16.51
N TYR A 105 1.05 -12.06 15.37
CA TYR A 105 0.43 -13.36 15.22
C TYR A 105 1.49 -14.43 14.96
N PRO A 106 1.23 -15.69 15.34
CA PRO A 106 2.13 -16.78 15.04
C PRO A 106 2.19 -17.02 13.51
N PRO A 107 3.16 -17.82 13.04
CA PRO A 107 3.15 -18.28 11.65
C PRO A 107 1.79 -18.89 11.26
N ASN A 108 1.27 -18.53 10.09
CA ASN A 108 0.13 -19.22 9.48
C ASN A 108 0.54 -20.59 8.92
N GLU A 109 -0.40 -21.32 8.29
CA GLU A 109 -0.11 -22.61 7.64
C GLU A 109 0.96 -22.52 6.55
N ALA A 110 1.10 -21.35 5.91
CA ALA A 110 2.15 -21.07 4.93
C ALA A 110 3.48 -20.63 5.57
N GLY A 111 3.58 -20.62 6.90
CA GLY A 111 4.77 -20.19 7.65
C GLY A 111 4.95 -18.67 7.72
N GLU A 112 4.00 -17.88 7.24
CA GLU A 112 4.08 -16.42 7.23
C GLU A 112 3.69 -15.85 8.58
N ARG A 113 4.53 -14.94 9.10
CA ARG A 113 4.27 -14.22 10.34
C ARG A 113 3.75 -12.84 10.01
N GLN A 114 2.73 -12.38 10.72
CA GLN A 114 2.15 -11.06 10.49
C GLN A 114 1.88 -10.26 11.75
N ILE A 115 1.93 -8.95 11.61
CA ILE A 115 1.57 -7.97 12.62
C ILE A 115 0.42 -7.14 12.10
N ARG A 116 -0.61 -6.93 12.92
CA ARG A 116 -1.61 -5.89 12.69
C ARG A 116 -1.37 -4.71 13.60
N VAL A 117 -1.05 -3.57 13.00
CA VAL A 117 -0.97 -2.27 13.68
C VAL A 117 -2.32 -1.58 13.53
N VAL A 118 -2.96 -1.29 14.66
CA VAL A 118 -4.25 -0.63 14.69
C VAL A 118 -4.04 0.86 14.91
N VAL A 119 -4.44 1.69 13.95
CA VAL A 119 -4.32 3.15 14.04
C VAL A 119 -5.63 3.83 14.46
N ARG A 120 -5.51 5.04 14.97
CA ARG A 120 -6.64 5.95 15.23
C ARG A 120 -7.03 6.67 13.94
N PRO A 121 -8.21 6.43 13.36
CA PRO A 121 -8.60 7.03 12.08
C PRO A 121 -8.56 8.56 12.09
N GLU A 122 -8.87 9.17 13.22
CA GLU A 122 -8.93 10.63 13.41
C GLU A 122 -7.55 11.30 13.28
N LEU A 123 -6.49 10.55 13.53
CA LEU A 123 -5.10 10.99 13.37
C LEU A 123 -4.53 10.54 12.03
N TRP A 124 -4.82 9.30 11.61
CA TRP A 124 -4.35 8.74 10.35
C TRP A 124 -4.80 9.53 9.12
N THR A 125 -6.05 10.01 9.12
CA THR A 125 -6.60 10.82 8.02
C THR A 125 -5.93 12.20 7.88
N ARG A 126 -5.19 12.66 8.89
CA ARG A 126 -4.44 13.93 8.84
C ARG A 126 -3.15 13.80 8.03
N TYR A 127 -2.61 12.60 7.93
CA TYR A 127 -1.41 12.35 7.15
C TYR A 127 -1.69 12.48 5.66
N ASN A 128 -0.81 13.16 4.96
CA ASN A 128 -0.72 13.10 3.50
C ASN A 128 -0.14 11.75 3.06
N TYR A 129 -0.13 11.49 1.75
CA TYR A 129 0.32 10.21 1.20
C TYR A 129 1.77 9.87 1.61
N PHE A 130 2.69 10.82 1.55
CA PHE A 130 4.10 10.60 1.88
C PHE A 130 4.31 10.33 3.38
N GLU A 131 3.54 11.00 4.24
CA GLU A 131 3.57 10.76 5.69
C GLU A 131 3.06 9.35 6.01
N ARG A 132 1.98 8.90 5.34
CA ARG A 132 1.48 7.51 5.47
C ARG A 132 2.53 6.50 4.99
N TYR A 133 3.20 6.80 3.88
CA TYR A 133 4.29 5.99 3.35
C TYR A 133 5.45 5.88 4.33
N ALA A 134 5.96 7.00 4.82
CA ALA A 134 7.05 7.02 5.78
C ALA A 134 6.67 6.29 7.09
N PHE A 135 5.44 6.47 7.56
CA PHE A 135 4.92 5.79 8.74
C PHE A 135 4.92 4.26 8.56
N LEU A 136 4.31 3.76 7.49
CA LEU A 136 4.26 2.33 7.19
C LEU A 136 5.66 1.76 6.99
N SER A 137 6.51 2.43 6.20
CA SER A 137 7.88 1.99 5.87
C SER A 137 8.76 1.85 7.11
N LYS A 138 8.70 2.79 8.07
CA LYS A 138 9.48 2.71 9.31
C LYS A 138 9.05 1.52 10.17
N LEU A 139 7.75 1.34 10.36
CA LEU A 139 7.24 0.22 11.16
C LEU A 139 7.47 -1.12 10.47
N SER A 140 7.29 -1.19 9.16
CA SER A 140 7.51 -2.43 8.40
C SER A 140 8.98 -2.81 8.35
N THR A 141 9.90 -1.84 8.26
CA THR A 141 11.34 -2.10 8.36
C THR A 141 11.72 -2.68 9.74
N ALA A 142 11.09 -2.21 10.82
CA ALA A 142 11.34 -2.78 12.14
C ALA A 142 10.79 -4.22 12.25
N ALA A 143 9.63 -4.50 11.67
CA ALA A 143 9.02 -5.82 11.65
C ALA A 143 9.77 -6.82 10.77
N SER A 144 10.15 -6.41 9.56
CA SER A 144 10.72 -7.28 8.53
C SER A 144 12.09 -7.84 8.90
N ARG A 145 12.86 -7.15 9.75
CA ARG A 145 14.11 -7.62 10.35
C ARG A 145 13.98 -8.97 11.06
N TYR A 146 12.75 -9.35 11.42
CA TYR A 146 12.44 -10.58 12.13
C TYR A 146 11.48 -11.49 11.37
N GLY A 147 11.29 -11.26 10.07
CA GLY A 147 10.45 -12.11 9.22
C GLY A 147 8.95 -11.87 9.39
N TYR A 148 8.57 -10.68 9.84
CA TYR A 148 7.16 -10.29 9.95
C TYR A 148 6.74 -9.38 8.81
N SER A 149 5.62 -9.72 8.18
CA SER A 149 4.83 -8.81 7.36
C SER A 149 3.99 -7.91 8.27
N LEU A 150 3.65 -6.69 7.82
CA LEU A 150 2.93 -5.71 8.61
C LEU A 150 1.70 -5.18 7.88
N LEU A 151 0.55 -5.27 8.52
CA LEU A 151 -0.70 -4.70 8.05
C LEU A 151 -1.12 -3.53 8.94
N LEU A 152 -1.56 -2.45 8.30
CA LEU A 152 -2.08 -1.27 8.96
C LEU A 152 -3.59 -1.24 8.78
N VAL A 153 -4.30 -1.27 9.91
CA VAL A 153 -5.76 -1.36 9.95
C VAL A 153 -6.36 -0.32 10.88
N ASP A 154 -7.64 0.02 10.68
CA ASP A 154 -8.39 0.81 11.65
C ASP A 154 -8.99 -0.05 12.78
N ARG A 155 -9.82 0.59 13.61
CA ARG A 155 -10.47 -0.08 14.75
C ARG A 155 -11.53 -1.09 14.32
N GLN A 156 -12.08 -0.94 13.12
CA GLN A 156 -13.07 -1.80 12.46
C GLN A 156 -12.39 -2.87 11.58
N ASN A 157 -11.06 -3.01 11.67
CA ASN A 157 -10.26 -3.92 10.85
C ASN A 157 -10.33 -3.59 9.36
N PHE A 158 -10.55 -2.34 8.97
CA PHE A 158 -10.45 -1.89 7.58
C PHE A 158 -8.99 -1.75 7.17
N LEU A 159 -8.63 -2.31 6.02
CA LEU A 159 -7.26 -2.30 5.51
C LEU A 159 -6.87 -0.92 4.93
N LEU A 160 -5.89 -0.28 5.57
CA LEU A 160 -5.39 1.06 5.24
C LEU A 160 -4.04 1.03 4.52
N GLY A 161 -3.25 -0.01 4.74
CA GLY A 161 -1.95 -0.23 4.10
C GLY A 161 -1.35 -1.55 4.53
N GLY A 162 -0.31 -1.99 3.84
CA GLY A 162 0.37 -3.23 4.15
C GLY A 162 1.76 -3.30 3.53
N PHE A 163 2.63 -4.04 4.21
CA PHE A 163 3.93 -4.48 3.74
C PHE A 163 3.93 -6.00 3.87
N ALA A 164 3.83 -6.70 2.76
CA ALA A 164 3.86 -8.16 2.71
C ALA A 164 5.18 -8.61 2.09
N CYS A 165 5.82 -9.62 2.68
CA CYS A 165 6.98 -10.28 2.10
C CYS A 165 6.85 -11.78 2.20
N ASN A 166 7.36 -12.48 1.20
CA ASN A 166 7.51 -13.93 1.26
C ASN A 166 8.83 -14.30 1.95
N PHE A 167 8.78 -14.50 3.27
CA PHE A 167 9.94 -14.93 4.05
C PHE A 167 10.20 -16.44 3.98
N ALA A 168 9.25 -17.24 3.50
CA ALA A 168 9.37 -18.70 3.43
C ALA A 168 10.40 -19.16 2.39
N GLN A 169 10.70 -18.32 1.40
CA GLN A 169 11.71 -18.59 0.37
C GLN A 169 13.15 -18.34 0.84
N ILE A 170 13.34 -17.90 2.08
CA ILE A 170 14.62 -17.42 2.58
C ILE A 170 14.97 -18.16 3.85
N GLN A 171 16.19 -18.70 3.88
CA GLN A 171 16.77 -19.20 5.12
C GLN A 171 17.23 -18.02 5.99
N PRO A 172 16.60 -17.78 7.16
CA PRO A 172 17.05 -16.71 8.03
C PRO A 172 18.41 -17.05 8.64
N GLN A 173 19.24 -16.02 8.83
CA GLN A 173 20.32 -16.11 9.81
C GLN A 173 19.70 -16.00 11.21
N TYR A 174 20.32 -16.61 12.22
CA TYR A 174 19.82 -16.51 13.59
C TYR A 174 20.77 -15.67 14.44
N LEU A 175 20.23 -14.95 15.41
CA LEU A 175 21.04 -14.29 16.43
C LEU A 175 21.75 -15.37 17.26
N SER A 176 23.09 -15.36 17.24
CA SER A 176 23.91 -16.43 17.84
C SER A 176 23.58 -16.74 19.31
N GLN A 177 23.16 -15.72 20.07
CA GLN A 177 22.73 -15.83 21.47
C GLN A 177 21.29 -15.31 21.70
N GLY A 178 20.55 -15.01 20.62
CA GLY A 178 19.19 -14.51 20.73
C GLY A 178 18.20 -15.67 20.83
N ARG A 179 17.55 -15.79 21.98
CA ARG A 179 16.37 -16.64 22.15
C ARG A 179 15.15 -15.76 22.43
N ASP A 180 14.00 -16.16 21.90
CA ASP A 180 12.74 -15.56 22.28
C ASP A 180 12.28 -16.09 23.64
N PHE A 181 11.10 -15.63 24.09
CA PHE A 181 10.53 -16.02 25.38
C PHE A 181 10.14 -17.50 25.47
N GLN A 182 10.02 -18.20 24.33
CA GLN A 182 9.74 -19.63 24.25
C GLN A 182 11.04 -20.45 24.24
N GLY A 183 12.19 -19.78 24.18
CA GLY A 183 13.49 -20.43 24.07
C GLY A 183 13.89 -20.75 22.62
N ASP A 184 13.12 -20.29 21.63
CA ASP A 184 13.39 -20.53 20.22
C ASP A 184 14.41 -19.53 19.66
N PRO A 185 15.24 -19.91 18.67
CA PRO A 185 16.23 -19.02 18.09
C PRO A 185 15.56 -17.86 17.33
N ILE A 186 16.04 -16.64 17.58
CA ILE A 186 15.50 -15.43 16.95
C ILE A 186 16.02 -15.31 15.52
N PRO A 187 15.14 -15.27 14.50
CA PRO A 187 15.56 -15.02 13.13
C PRO A 187 16.00 -13.56 12.93
N ASN A 188 17.00 -13.37 12.11
CA ASN A 188 17.60 -12.10 11.73
C ASN A 188 17.66 -11.98 10.21
N TYR A 189 16.78 -11.16 9.66
CA TYR A 189 16.69 -10.89 8.23
C TYR A 189 17.50 -9.65 7.81
N LEU A 190 18.22 -8.97 8.73
CA LEU A 190 19.01 -7.78 8.36
C LEU A 190 20.05 -8.08 7.27
N GLY A 191 20.80 -9.18 7.41
CA GLY A 191 21.82 -9.57 6.43
C GLY A 191 21.21 -9.96 5.07
N VAL A 192 20.00 -10.50 5.09
CA VAL A 192 19.26 -10.95 3.91
C VAL A 192 18.85 -9.77 3.03
N PHE A 193 18.36 -8.67 3.62
CA PHE A 193 17.97 -7.49 2.85
C PHE A 193 19.13 -6.77 2.15
N LEU A 194 20.38 -7.09 2.51
CA LEU A 194 21.59 -6.52 1.91
C LEU A 194 22.12 -7.36 0.74
N GLN A 195 21.65 -8.59 0.57
CA GLN A 195 22.09 -9.51 -0.46
C GLN A 195 21.03 -9.57 -1.59
N PRO A 196 21.36 -9.14 -2.82
CA PRO A 196 20.38 -9.10 -3.91
C PRO A 196 19.74 -10.46 -4.22
N GLU A 197 20.52 -11.54 -4.13
CA GLU A 197 20.09 -12.91 -4.45
C GLU A 197 19.19 -13.54 -3.37
N GLN A 198 19.24 -13.02 -2.15
CA GLN A 198 18.48 -13.56 -1.00
C GLN A 198 17.37 -12.61 -0.56
N LYS A 199 17.18 -11.48 -1.23
CA LYS A 199 16.18 -10.47 -0.86
C LYS A 199 14.77 -11.04 -1.03
N PRO A 200 13.88 -10.93 -0.02
CA PRO A 200 12.51 -11.38 -0.17
C PRO A 200 11.77 -10.54 -1.20
N ASP A 201 10.92 -11.22 -1.96
CA ASP A 201 9.88 -10.53 -2.71
C ASP A 201 8.94 -9.86 -1.71
N CYS A 202 8.84 -8.54 -1.82
CA CYS A 202 8.17 -7.69 -0.86
C CYS A 202 7.36 -6.62 -1.57
N GLU A 203 6.13 -6.44 -1.11
CA GLU A 203 5.20 -5.48 -1.66
C GLU A 203 4.70 -4.52 -0.58
N LEU A 204 4.85 -3.22 -0.86
CA LEU A 204 4.35 -2.14 -0.01
C LEU A 204 3.19 -1.45 -0.70
N TRP A 205 2.04 -1.43 -0.04
CA TRP A 205 0.83 -0.78 -0.54
C TRP A 205 0.19 0.10 0.52
N ILE A 206 -0.37 1.24 0.09
CA ILE A 206 -1.11 2.18 0.93
C ILE A 206 -2.35 2.60 0.18
N ARG A 207 -3.48 2.64 0.90
CA ARG A 207 -4.74 3.12 0.33
C ARG A 207 -4.61 4.61 -0.04
N PRO A 208 -4.74 4.97 -1.33
CA PRO A 208 -4.42 6.31 -1.82
C PRO A 208 -5.44 7.38 -1.38
N SER A 209 -6.73 7.04 -1.31
CA SER A 209 -7.78 7.99 -0.90
C SER A 209 -8.39 7.58 0.43
N LEU A 210 -8.28 8.47 1.42
CA LEU A 210 -9.06 8.45 2.64
C LEU A 210 -9.71 9.82 2.75
N ARG A 211 -11.03 9.90 2.51
CA ARG A 211 -11.76 11.15 2.70
C ARG A 211 -11.67 11.52 4.19
N ARG A 212 -11.38 12.80 4.48
CA ARG A 212 -11.56 13.35 5.83
C ARG A 212 -13.03 13.14 6.22
N GLY A 213 -13.29 12.27 7.19
CA GLY A 213 -14.65 11.96 7.69
C GLY A 213 -15.24 10.60 7.28
N ALA A 214 -14.48 9.69 6.66
CA ALA A 214 -14.97 8.36 6.27
C ALA A 214 -14.99 7.32 7.41
N PHE A 215 -14.76 7.72 8.67
CA PHE A 215 -14.59 6.83 9.83
C PHE A 215 -15.27 7.39 11.07
#